data_AF-A0A146LL18-F1
#
_entry.id   AF-A0A146LL18-F1
#
_cell.length_a   1.000
_cell.length_b   1.000
_cell.length_c   1.000
_cell.angle_alpha   90.00
_cell.angle_beta   90.00
_cell.angle_gamma   90.00
#
_symmetry.space_group_name_H-M   'P 1'
#
loop_
_entity.id
_entity.type
_entity.pdbx_description
1 polymer ?
#
loop_
_entity_poly.entity_id
_entity_poly.type
_entity_poly.pdbx_seq_one_letter_code
_entity_poly.pdbx_strand_id
1 'polypeptide(L)'
;MEDENRKIREQSRKEYNRKVASVVQFVQKSDPRWVKIQMQNQAELHKQRQEQRQEQHRINEDRRKQKERSRELLAKKLDDQAKHYYDVYGELPNSVQKLDDGHSKEFHCIPCNKVFKSENQLVNHERSSRHRKNLSLHSDSPTTLISN
;
A
#
# COMPACT_ATOMS: atom_id res chain seq x y z
N MET A 1 -8.93 6.46 -46.83
CA MET A 1 -7.82 6.76 -47.76
C MET A 1 -6.66 7.53 -47.12
N GLU A 2 -6.78 8.83 -46.75
CA GLU A 2 -5.62 9.59 -46.20
C GLU A 2 -5.08 9.04 -44.87
N ASP A 3 -5.99 8.64 -43.97
CA ASP A 3 -5.64 8.04 -42.68
C ASP A 3 -4.99 6.65 -42.82
N GLU A 4 -5.45 5.86 -43.79
CA GLU A 4 -4.88 4.53 -44.09
C GLU A 4 -3.47 4.68 -44.67
N ASN A 5 -3.28 5.64 -45.58
CA ASN A 5 -1.96 5.98 -46.12
C ASN A 5 -1.00 6.50 -45.05
N ARG A 6 -1.50 7.22 -44.02
CA ARG A 6 -0.69 7.63 -42.87
C ARG A 6 -0.29 6.41 -42.02
N LYS A 7 -1.22 5.52 -41.71
CA LYS A 7 -0.95 4.29 -40.95
C LYS A 7 0.06 3.39 -41.63
N ILE A 8 -0.06 3.19 -42.95
CA ILE A 8 0.89 2.39 -43.74
C ILE A 8 2.30 3.00 -43.65
N ARG A 9 2.44 4.32 -43.82
CA ARG A 9 3.74 5.01 -43.69
C ARG A 9 4.34 4.87 -42.28
N GLU A 10 3.52 5.02 -41.25
CA GLU A 10 3.98 4.83 -39.86
C GLU A 10 4.42 3.40 -39.58
N GLN A 11 3.68 2.42 -40.09
CA GLN A 11 4.03 1.02 -39.95
C GLN A 11 5.35 0.71 -40.67
N SER A 12 5.52 1.16 -41.91
CA SER A 12 6.78 1.00 -42.64
C SER A 12 7.96 1.65 -41.92
N ARG A 13 7.78 2.85 -41.32
CA ARG A 13 8.82 3.49 -40.48
C ARG A 13 9.15 2.66 -39.25
N LYS A 14 8.14 2.13 -38.54
CA LYS A 14 8.34 1.28 -37.36
C LYS A 14 9.08 0.00 -37.72
N GLU A 15 8.70 -0.64 -38.83
CA GLU A 15 9.36 -1.85 -39.31
C GLU A 15 10.81 -1.61 -39.72
N TYR A 16 11.08 -0.50 -40.41
CA TYR A 16 12.44 -0.08 -40.72
C TYR A 16 13.27 0.11 -39.44
N ASN A 17 12.77 0.88 -38.46
CA ASN A 17 13.47 1.11 -37.20
C ASN A 17 13.70 -0.20 -36.42
N ARG A 18 12.74 -1.13 -36.43
CA ARG A 18 12.90 -2.46 -35.84
C ARG A 18 14.01 -3.26 -36.52
N LYS A 19 14.07 -3.24 -37.86
CA LYS A 19 15.15 -3.91 -38.61
C LYS A 19 16.51 -3.30 -38.30
N VAL A 20 16.62 -1.98 -38.27
CA VAL A 20 17.86 -1.27 -37.88
C VAL A 20 18.26 -1.64 -36.46
N ALA A 21 17.33 -1.61 -35.51
CA ALA A 21 17.60 -2.00 -34.13
C ALA A 21 18.07 -3.46 -34.02
N SER A 22 17.50 -4.38 -34.80
CA SER A 22 17.93 -5.78 -34.87
C SER A 22 19.38 -5.91 -35.35
N VAL A 23 19.77 -5.17 -36.39
CA VAL A 23 21.15 -5.14 -36.90
C VAL A 23 22.11 -4.60 -35.84
N VAL A 24 21.75 -3.49 -35.17
CA VAL A 24 22.56 -2.92 -34.09
C VAL A 24 22.72 -3.91 -32.94
N GLN A 25 21.65 -4.58 -32.52
CA GLN A 25 21.70 -5.60 -31.48
C GLN A 25 22.58 -6.78 -31.87
N PHE A 26 22.55 -7.20 -33.14
CA PHE A 26 23.43 -8.25 -33.65
C PHE A 26 24.90 -7.83 -33.52
N VAL A 27 25.26 -6.64 -34.03
CA VAL A 27 26.63 -6.10 -33.92
C VAL A 27 27.07 -6.00 -32.46
N GLN A 28 26.20 -5.50 -31.57
CA GLN A 28 26.48 -5.40 -30.15
C GLN A 28 26.76 -6.78 -29.52
N LYS A 29 25.95 -7.79 -29.81
CA LYS A 29 26.15 -9.16 -29.30
C LYS A 29 27.40 -9.82 -29.87
N SER A 30 27.75 -9.50 -31.11
CA SER A 30 28.92 -10.07 -31.77
C SER A 30 30.24 -9.40 -31.36
N ASP A 31 30.23 -8.14 -30.92
CA ASP A 31 31.42 -7.43 -30.48
C ASP A 31 31.82 -7.83 -29.04
N PRO A 32 32.97 -8.52 -28.84
CA PRO A 32 33.43 -8.94 -27.51
C PRO A 32 33.69 -7.77 -26.55
N ARG A 33 34.06 -6.58 -27.08
CA ARG A 33 34.31 -5.38 -26.28
C ARG A 33 33.02 -4.88 -25.65
N TRP A 34 31.95 -4.81 -26.44
CA TRP A 34 30.64 -4.41 -25.94
C TRP A 34 30.10 -5.41 -24.91
N VAL A 35 30.22 -6.71 -25.19
CA VAL A 35 29.80 -7.77 -24.26
C VAL A 35 30.53 -7.66 -22.92
N LYS A 36 31.85 -7.42 -22.94
CA LYS A 36 32.64 -7.22 -21.71
C LYS A 36 32.16 -6.01 -20.91
N ILE A 37 31.94 -4.87 -21.56
CA ILE A 37 31.44 -3.65 -20.89
C ILE A 37 30.04 -3.89 -20.31
N GLN A 38 29.14 -4.53 -21.07
CA GLN A 38 27.80 -4.86 -20.59
C GLN A 38 27.84 -5.78 -19.37
N MET A 39 28.68 -6.82 -19.39
CA MET A 39 28.82 -7.74 -18.26
C MET A 39 29.36 -7.03 -17.01
N GLN A 40 30.35 -6.13 -17.18
CA GLN A 40 30.88 -5.32 -16.09
C GLN A 40 29.80 -4.39 -15.50
N ASN A 41 29.08 -3.66 -16.34
CA ASN A 41 28.00 -2.77 -15.91
C ASN A 41 26.87 -3.53 -15.21
N GLN A 42 26.51 -4.71 -15.70
CA GLN A 42 25.50 -5.57 -15.08
C GLN A 42 25.97 -6.10 -13.73
N ALA A 43 27.24 -6.51 -13.61
CA ALA A 43 27.83 -6.97 -12.36
C ALA A 43 27.89 -5.84 -11.33
N GLU A 44 28.28 -4.64 -11.73
CA GLU A 44 28.31 -3.46 -10.88
C GLU A 44 26.90 -3.08 -10.40
N LEU A 45 25.92 -3.02 -11.31
CA LEU A 45 24.52 -2.74 -10.95
C LEU A 45 23.93 -3.82 -10.03
N HIS A 46 24.32 -5.08 -10.21
CA HIS A 46 23.92 -6.16 -9.32
C HIS A 46 24.53 -5.99 -7.92
N LYS A 47 25.83 -5.65 -7.84
CA LYS A 47 26.53 -5.37 -6.59
C LYS A 47 25.90 -4.20 -5.83
N GLN A 48 25.67 -3.07 -6.51
CA GLN A 48 25.01 -1.90 -5.95
C GLN A 48 23.61 -2.24 -5.41
N ARG A 49 22.82 -3.04 -6.14
CA ARG A 49 21.50 -3.50 -5.66
C ARG A 49 21.59 -4.43 -4.46
N GLN A 50 22.61 -5.26 -4.36
CA GLN A 50 22.83 -6.10 -3.18
C GLN A 50 23.19 -5.26 -1.96
N GLU A 51 24.10 -4.30 -2.10
CA GLU A 51 24.50 -3.37 -1.04
C GLU A 51 23.31 -2.54 -0.55
N GLN A 52 22.51 -1.98 -1.46
CA GLN A 52 21.28 -1.25 -1.10
C GLN A 52 20.28 -2.12 -0.36
N ARG A 53 20.10 -3.39 -0.75
CA ARG A 53 19.22 -4.32 -0.02
C ARG A 53 19.73 -4.63 1.38
N GLN A 54 21.03 -4.84 1.53
CA GLN A 54 21.65 -5.09 2.83
C GLN A 54 21.52 -3.88 3.74
N GLU A 55 21.79 -2.68 3.23
CA GLU A 55 21.66 -1.44 3.98
C GLU A 55 20.20 -1.19 4.38
N GLN A 56 19.25 -1.36 3.46
CA GLN A 56 17.83 -1.23 3.77
C GLN A 56 17.37 -2.24 4.83
N HIS A 57 17.90 -3.47 4.79
CA HIS A 57 17.64 -4.47 5.80
C HIS A 57 18.17 -4.04 7.17
N ARG A 58 19.41 -3.52 7.25
CA ARG A 58 20.00 -3.00 8.48
C ARG A 58 19.19 -1.84 9.06
N ILE A 59 18.83 -0.86 8.23
CA ILE A 59 17.99 0.27 8.64
C ILE A 59 16.63 -0.20 9.17
N ASN A 60 16.00 -1.17 8.50
CA ASN A 60 14.72 -1.72 8.93
C ASN A 60 14.84 -2.45 10.28
N GLU A 61 15.91 -3.22 10.47
CA GLU A 61 16.21 -3.91 11.73
C GLU A 61 16.46 -2.93 12.88
N ASP A 62 17.25 -1.90 12.66
CA ASP A 62 17.53 -0.87 13.67
C ASP A 62 16.27 -0.09 14.03
N ARG A 63 15.44 0.25 13.03
CA ARG A 63 14.12 0.86 13.26
C ARG A 63 13.20 -0.06 14.06
N ARG A 64 13.23 -1.37 13.79
CA ARG A 64 12.45 -2.37 14.55
C ARG A 64 12.88 -2.40 16.01
N LYS A 65 14.19 -2.51 16.27
CA LYS A 65 14.76 -2.49 17.62
C LYS A 65 14.47 -1.18 18.35
N GLN A 66 14.56 -0.03 17.67
CA GLN A 66 14.24 1.26 18.26
C GLN A 66 12.75 1.35 18.67
N LYS A 67 11.85 0.85 17.82
CA LYS A 67 10.42 0.81 18.12
C LYS A 67 10.13 -0.12 19.30
N GLU A 68 10.79 -1.27 19.37
CA GLU A 68 10.69 -2.21 20.49
C GLU A 68 11.18 -1.58 21.80
N ARG A 69 12.40 -1.01 21.82
CA ARG A 69 12.91 -0.27 22.99
C ARG A 69 11.97 0.85 23.43
N SER A 70 11.42 1.61 22.48
CA SER A 70 10.46 2.66 22.79
C SER A 70 9.17 2.11 23.41
N ARG A 71 8.69 0.95 22.96
CA ARG A 71 7.51 0.28 23.52
C ARG A 71 7.79 -0.23 24.93
N GLU A 72 8.94 -0.85 25.15
CA GLU A 72 9.35 -1.32 26.48
C GLU A 72 9.47 -0.15 27.47
N LEU A 73 10.11 0.95 27.06
CA LEU A 73 10.20 2.16 27.88
C LEU A 73 8.83 2.75 28.21
N LEU A 74 7.91 2.76 27.23
CA LEU A 74 6.54 3.22 27.46
C LEU A 74 5.80 2.28 28.42
N ALA A 75 5.93 0.96 28.25
CA ALA A 75 5.32 -0.03 29.14
C ALA A 75 5.81 0.12 30.59
N LYS A 76 7.12 0.32 30.80
CA LYS A 76 7.68 0.60 32.12
C LYS A 76 7.11 1.88 32.74
N LYS A 77 7.04 2.97 31.96
CA LYS A 77 6.44 4.23 32.43
C LYS A 77 4.97 4.05 32.82
N LEU A 78 4.20 3.27 32.07
CA LEU A 78 2.80 2.98 32.38
C LEU A 78 2.67 2.13 33.65
N ASP A 79 3.54 1.13 33.83
CA ASP A 79 3.59 0.30 35.04
C ASP A 79 3.95 1.14 36.27
N ASP A 80 4.97 2.00 36.18
CA ASP A 80 5.35 2.91 37.26
C ASP A 80 4.22 3.90 37.60
N GLN A 81 3.54 4.43 36.57
CA GLN A 81 2.38 5.30 36.75
C GLN A 81 1.21 4.56 37.41
N ALA A 82 0.96 3.31 37.04
CA ALA A 82 -0.08 2.48 37.61
C ALA A 82 0.20 2.15 39.08
N LYS A 83 1.46 1.83 39.43
CA LYS A 83 1.90 1.63 40.82
C LYS A 83 1.73 2.88 41.67
N HIS A 84 2.18 4.03 41.18
CA HIS A 84 2.00 5.31 41.88
C HIS A 84 0.52 5.61 42.10
N TYR A 85 -0.32 5.38 41.09
CA TYR A 85 -1.76 5.57 41.25
C TYR A 85 -2.36 4.65 42.32
N TYR A 86 -1.99 3.37 42.31
CA TYR A 86 -2.45 2.40 43.31
C TYR A 86 -1.99 2.77 44.73
N ASP A 87 -0.76 3.24 44.89
CA ASP A 87 -0.22 3.68 46.19
C ASP A 87 -0.98 4.91 46.74
N VAL A 88 -1.38 5.84 45.87
CA VAL A 88 -2.12 7.06 46.25
C VAL A 88 -3.61 6.82 46.49
N TYR A 89 -4.26 5.99 45.68
CA TYR A 89 -5.72 5.84 45.66
C TYR A 89 -6.23 4.48 46.16
N GLY A 90 -5.36 3.49 46.37
CA GLY A 90 -5.71 2.15 46.88
C GLY A 90 -6.45 1.22 45.90
N GLU A 91 -6.82 1.73 44.73
CA GLU A 91 -7.51 0.99 43.66
C GLU A 91 -7.01 1.45 42.27
N LEU A 92 -6.88 0.51 41.32
CA LEU A 92 -6.59 0.88 39.93
C LEU A 92 -7.90 1.28 39.21
N PRO A 93 -7.87 2.29 38.31
CA PRO A 93 -9.02 2.62 37.50
C PRO A 93 -9.48 1.42 36.67
N ASN A 94 -10.77 1.08 36.74
CA ASN A 94 -11.41 0.01 35.94
C ASN A 94 -11.20 0.14 34.41
N SER A 95 -10.74 1.28 33.93
CA SER A 95 -10.39 1.54 32.53
C SER A 95 -9.10 0.85 32.06
N VAL A 96 -8.29 0.26 32.95
CA VAL A 96 -7.03 -0.44 32.59
C VAL A 96 -7.27 -1.93 32.28
N GLN A 97 -8.43 -2.50 32.59
CA GLN A 97 -8.76 -3.91 32.38
C GLN A 97 -9.23 -4.26 30.95
N LYS A 98 -9.34 -3.29 30.04
CA LYS A 98 -9.81 -3.51 28.65
C LYS A 98 -8.86 -2.89 27.63
N LEU A 99 -7.65 -3.42 27.56
CA LEU A 99 -6.75 -3.20 26.42
C LEU A 99 -6.33 -4.55 25.80
N ASP A 100 -7.28 -5.47 25.74
CA ASP A 100 -7.27 -6.55 24.76
C ASP A 100 -8.73 -6.85 24.41
N ASP A 101 -9.09 -6.55 23.17
CA ASP A 101 -9.81 -7.44 22.24
C ASP A 101 -10.70 -6.61 21.30
N GLY A 102 -10.25 -6.47 20.05
CA GLY A 102 -11.14 -6.22 18.92
C GLY A 102 -11.93 -4.92 18.89
N HIS A 103 -11.29 -3.74 18.83
CA HIS A 103 -11.87 -2.64 18.05
C HIS A 103 -11.79 -2.98 16.54
N SER A 104 -12.43 -4.07 16.13
CA SER A 104 -12.88 -4.23 14.76
C SER A 104 -13.82 -3.07 14.50
N LYS A 105 -13.33 -2.03 13.81
CA LYS A 105 -14.18 -0.94 13.32
C LYS A 105 -15.28 -1.61 12.50
N GLU A 106 -16.48 -1.67 13.04
CA GLU A 106 -17.64 -2.17 12.33
C GLU A 106 -18.06 -1.08 11.33
N PHE A 107 -18.14 -1.45 10.06
CA PHE A 107 -18.47 -0.55 8.98
C PHE A 107 -19.94 -0.75 8.60
N HIS A 108 -20.74 0.30 8.65
CA HIS A 108 -22.18 0.22 8.43
C HIS A 108 -22.57 0.95 7.14
N CYS A 109 -23.40 0.30 6.33
CA CYS A 109 -24.05 0.94 5.18
C CYS A 109 -25.49 1.32 5.57
N ILE A 110 -25.76 2.61 5.72
CA ILE A 110 -27.06 3.15 6.15
C ILE A 110 -28.20 2.82 5.15
N PRO A 111 -28.02 2.99 3.82
CA PRO A 111 -29.09 2.67 2.84
C PRO A 111 -29.44 1.17 2.74
N CYS A 112 -28.58 0.29 3.25
CA CYS A 112 -28.78 -1.15 3.16
C CYS A 112 -28.91 -1.83 4.52
N ASN A 113 -28.76 -1.10 5.63
CA ASN A 113 -28.69 -1.60 7.01
C ASN A 113 -27.80 -2.86 7.14
N LYS A 114 -26.62 -2.84 6.50
CA LYS A 114 -25.65 -3.95 6.53
C LYS A 114 -24.39 -3.56 7.29
N VAL A 115 -23.91 -4.47 8.12
CA VAL A 115 -22.67 -4.33 8.90
C VAL A 115 -21.57 -5.16 8.25
N PHE A 116 -20.38 -4.59 8.15
CA PHE A 116 -19.20 -5.19 7.55
C PHE A 116 -18.02 -5.14 8.52
N LYS A 117 -17.18 -6.17 8.48
CA LYS A 117 -16.02 -6.31 9.38
C LYS A 117 -14.75 -5.66 8.83
N SER A 118 -14.76 -5.20 7.59
CA SER A 118 -13.61 -4.61 6.90
C SER A 118 -14.06 -3.50 5.95
N GLU A 119 -13.25 -2.45 5.86
CA GLU A 119 -13.46 -1.31 4.97
C GLU A 119 -13.56 -1.72 3.49
N ASN A 120 -12.72 -2.67 3.05
CA ASN A 120 -12.74 -3.17 1.67
C ASN A 120 -14.06 -3.86 1.31
N GLN A 121 -14.73 -4.49 2.28
CA GLN A 121 -16.04 -5.11 2.07
C GLN A 121 -17.14 -4.06 1.89
N LEU A 122 -17.08 -2.97 2.65
CA LEU A 122 -17.99 -1.83 2.50
C LEU A 122 -17.80 -1.15 1.14
N VAL A 123 -16.57 -0.86 0.73
CA VAL A 123 -16.28 -0.22 -0.57
C VAL A 123 -16.76 -1.06 -1.76
N ASN A 124 -16.61 -2.39 -1.67
CA ASN A 124 -17.14 -3.28 -2.71
C ASN A 124 -18.68 -3.33 -2.68
N HIS A 125 -19.29 -3.25 -1.50
CA HIS A 125 -20.74 -3.16 -1.36
C HIS A 125 -21.29 -1.87 -2.00
N GLU A 126 -20.66 -0.73 -1.78
CA GLU A 126 -21.05 0.58 -2.36
C GLU A 126 -20.99 0.60 -3.89
N ARG A 127 -20.03 -0.11 -4.49
CA ARG A 127 -19.88 -0.22 -5.95
C ARG A 127 -20.91 -1.15 -6.61
N SER A 128 -21.59 -1.98 -5.82
CA SER A 128 -22.56 -2.96 -6.34
C SER A 128 -23.79 -2.28 -6.96
N SER A 129 -24.37 -2.90 -7.99
CA SER A 129 -25.60 -2.41 -8.63
C SER A 129 -26.80 -2.45 -7.68
N ARG A 130 -26.78 -3.32 -6.67
CA ARG A 130 -27.82 -3.42 -5.63
C ARG A 130 -27.78 -2.23 -4.68
N HIS A 131 -26.60 -1.81 -4.22
CA HIS A 131 -26.46 -0.61 -3.38
C HIS A 131 -26.93 0.65 -4.11
N ARG A 132 -26.55 0.82 -5.38
CA ARG A 132 -27.00 1.96 -6.21
C ARG A 132 -28.52 2.02 -6.41
N LYS A 133 -29.19 0.86 -6.55
CA LYS A 133 -30.65 0.78 -6.61
C LYS A 133 -31.31 1.16 -5.26
N ASN A 134 -30.73 0.73 -4.14
CA ASN A 134 -31.22 1.13 -2.82
C ASN A 134 -31.02 2.62 -2.56
N LEU A 135 -29.91 3.21 -3.00
CA LEU A 135 -29.69 4.66 -2.92
C LEU A 135 -30.77 5.44 -3.68
N SER A 136 -31.15 5.00 -4.89
CA SER A 136 -32.21 5.66 -5.66
C SER A 136 -33.61 5.48 -5.08
N LEU A 137 -33.84 4.48 -4.23
CA LEU A 137 -35.13 4.25 -3.56
C LEU A 137 -35.26 5.05 -2.25
N HIS A 138 -34.13 5.39 -1.62
CA HIS A 138 -34.09 6.14 -0.36
C HIS A 138 -33.79 7.64 -0.54
N SER A 139 -33.51 8.11 -1.76
CA SER A 139 -33.27 9.53 -2.07
C SER A 139 -34.51 10.42 -2.02
N ASP A 140 -35.71 9.84 -1.89
CA ASP A 140 -36.99 10.57 -1.92
C ASP A 140 -37.62 10.80 -0.54
N SER A 141 -36.91 10.51 0.57
CA SER A 141 -37.40 10.78 1.93
C SER A 141 -36.86 12.12 2.45
N PRO A 142 -37.70 13.13 2.72
CA PRO A 142 -37.23 14.39 3.27
C PRO A 142 -36.66 14.16 4.68
N THR A 143 -35.42 14.61 4.86
CA THR A 143 -34.70 14.72 6.13
C THR A 143 -35.60 15.35 7.20
N THR A 144 -36.24 14.53 8.05
CA THR A 144 -36.81 15.01 9.30
C THR A 144 -35.65 15.37 10.22
N LEU A 145 -35.39 16.67 10.30
CA LEU A 145 -34.68 17.31 11.40
C LEU A 145 -35.30 16.80 12.72
N ILE A 146 -34.56 15.96 13.44
CA ILE A 146 -34.88 15.65 14.83
C ILE A 146 -34.37 16.85 15.64
N SER A 147 -35.30 17.72 16.02
CA SER A 147 -35.16 18.62 17.16
C SER A 147 -35.55 17.87 18.44
N ASN A 148 -34.74 18.11 19.48
CA ASN A 148 -34.74 17.59 20.86
C ASN A 148 -33.87 16.36 21.13
#